data_AF-A0A3D9BJV4-F1
#
_entry.id   AF-A0A3D9BJV4-F1
#
_cell.length_a   1.000
_cell.length_b   1.000
_cell.length_c   1.000
_cell.angle_alpha   90.00
_cell.angle_beta   90.00
_cell.angle_gamma   90.00
#
_symmetry.space_group_name_H-M   'P 1'
#
loop_
_entity.id
_entity.type
_entity.pdbx_description
1 polymer ?
#
loop_
_entity_poly.entity_id
_entity_poly.type
_entity_poly.pdbx_seq_one_letter_code
_entity_poly.pdbx_strand_id
1 'polypeptide(L)'
;MKKFKLNNVALVYFGISWLIGIIIILLMIFETQDELALGLLFLSAFNLIINLFSILLLFVLYYVFPENKTEFKNSAVMLFFNFPILIALYILLIYNL
;
A
#
# COMPACT_ATOMS: atom_id res chain seq x y z
N MET A 1 15.12 -13.58 18.70
CA MET A 1 14.30 -13.36 17.49
C MET A 1 15.18 -12.70 16.42
N LYS A 2 15.34 -13.30 15.22
CA LYS A 2 16.08 -12.65 14.12
C LYS A 2 15.34 -11.38 13.71
N LYS A 3 16.03 -10.23 13.64
CA LYS A 3 15.43 -8.96 13.19
C LYS A 3 14.89 -9.15 11.77
N PHE A 4 13.62 -8.83 11.57
CA PHE A 4 13.00 -8.80 10.24
C PHE A 4 13.61 -7.62 9.48
N LYS A 5 14.56 -7.90 8.59
CA LYS A 5 15.26 -6.85 7.83
C LYS A 5 14.37 -6.43 6.67
N LEU A 6 13.97 -5.16 6.67
CA LEU A 6 13.12 -4.53 5.66
C LEU A 6 13.86 -3.32 5.09
N ASN A 7 13.54 -3.00 3.84
CA ASN A 7 14.01 -1.77 3.25
C ASN A 7 13.21 -0.59 3.85
N ASN A 8 13.92 0.40 4.40
CA ASN A 8 13.29 1.55 5.05
C ASN A 8 12.40 2.35 4.09
N VAL A 9 12.76 2.46 2.81
CA VAL A 9 11.96 3.15 1.79
C VAL A 9 10.66 2.40 1.56
N ALA A 10 10.70 1.08 1.43
CA ALA A 10 9.50 0.26 1.30
C ALA A 10 8.59 0.40 2.53
N LEU A 11 9.18 0.48 3.73
CA LEU A 11 8.44 0.65 4.98
C LEU A 11 7.74 2.01 5.06
N VAL A 12 8.44 3.09 4.71
CA VAL A 12 7.85 4.44 4.67
C VAL A 12 6.73 4.50 3.62
N TYR A 13 6.96 3.94 2.43
CA TYR A 13 5.96 3.87 1.38
C TYR A 13 4.71 3.11 1.82
N PHE A 14 4.88 1.94 2.46
CA PHE A 14 3.78 1.16 3.04
C PHE A 14 3.01 1.97 4.08
N GLY A 15 3.71 2.64 5.00
CA GLY A 15 3.10 3.46 6.04
C GLY A 15 2.24 4.61 5.48
N ILE A 16 2.77 5.36 4.51
CA ILE A 16 2.05 6.48 3.89
C ILE A 16 0.82 5.98 3.14
N SER A 17 0.97 4.90 2.37
CA SER A 17 -0.13 4.26 1.63
C SER A 17 -1.28 3.86 2.56
N TRP A 18 -0.96 3.17 3.66
CA TRP A 18 -1.96 2.77 4.65
C TRP A 18 -2.58 3.96 5.39
N LEU A 19 -1.80 5.00 5.69
CA LEU A 19 -2.32 6.21 6.31
C LEU A 19 -3.38 6.88 5.41
N ILE A 20 -3.10 7.01 4.12
CA ILE A 20 -4.07 7.52 3.14
C ILE A 20 -5.31 6.64 3.10
N GLY A 21 -5.13 5.32 3.07
CA GLY A 21 -6.22 4.36 3.13
C GLY A 21 -7.13 4.51 4.36
N ILE A 22 -6.54 4.67 5.54
CA ILE A 22 -7.27 4.88 6.79
C ILE A 22 -8.05 6.20 6.74
N ILE A 23 -7.46 7.27 6.22
CA ILE A 23 -8.16 8.55 6.04
C ILE A 23 -9.39 8.37 5.14
N ILE A 24 -9.24 7.68 4.01
CA ILE A 24 -10.36 7.39 3.10
C ILE A 24 -11.47 6.62 3.83
N ILE A 25 -11.12 5.56 4.55
CA ILE A 25 -12.09 4.76 5.32
C ILE A 25 -12.83 5.62 6.35
N LEU A 26 -12.11 6.50 7.06
CA LEU A 26 -12.73 7.41 8.03
C LEU A 26 -13.69 8.39 7.34
N LEU A 27 -13.28 9.01 6.23
CA LEU A 27 -14.14 9.91 5.47
C LEU A 27 -15.42 9.20 5.00
N MET A 28 -15.31 7.95 4.55
CA MET A 28 -16.48 7.13 4.17
C MET A 28 -17.40 6.83 5.35
N ILE A 29 -16.85 6.47 6.52
CA ILE A 29 -17.65 6.19 7.73
C ILE A 29 -18.41 7.45 8.19
N PHE A 30 -17.82 8.63 8.01
CA PHE A 30 -18.47 9.91 8.31
C PHE A 30 -19.37 10.43 7.18
N GLU A 31 -19.56 9.64 6.12
CA GLU A 31 -20.37 10.00 4.94
C GLU A 31 -19.90 11.30 4.25
N THR A 32 -18.62 11.65 4.41
CA THR A 32 -18.01 12.82 3.79
C THR A 32 -17.56 12.47 2.37
N GLN A 33 -18.38 12.83 1.38
CA GLN A 33 -18.11 12.61 -0.04
C GLN A 33 -17.75 13.91 -0.77
N ASP A 34 -16.77 14.65 -0.25
CA ASP A 34 -16.30 15.89 -0.85
C ASP A 34 -15.20 15.66 -1.92
N GLU A 35 -14.77 16.75 -2.57
CA GLU A 35 -13.69 16.70 -3.57
C GLU A 35 -12.39 16.09 -3.02
N LEU A 36 -12.14 16.26 -1.71
CA LEU A 36 -10.98 15.70 -1.03
C LEU A 36 -11.07 14.18 -0.94
N ALA A 37 -12.23 13.63 -0.56
CA ALA A 37 -12.46 12.18 -0.54
C ALA A 37 -12.27 11.54 -1.92
N LEU A 38 -12.83 12.16 -2.96
CA LEU A 38 -12.66 11.71 -4.36
C LEU A 38 -11.20 11.79 -4.82
N GLY A 39 -10.49 12.87 -4.48
CA GLY A 39 -9.07 13.04 -4.79
C GLY A 39 -8.19 11.99 -4.11
N LEU A 40 -8.46 11.68 -2.83
CA LEU A 40 -7.74 10.64 -2.09
C LEU A 40 -8.04 9.25 -2.65
N LEU A 41 -9.29 8.95 -3.02
CA LEU A 41 -9.66 7.72 -3.71
C LEU A 41 -8.86 7.52 -4.99
N PHE A 42 -8.82 8.55 -5.85
CA PHE A 42 -8.03 8.52 -7.09
C PHE A 42 -6.55 8.29 -6.80
N LEU A 43 -5.96 9.02 -5.85
CA LEU A 43 -4.55 8.88 -5.48
C LEU A 43 -4.23 7.47 -4.97
N SER A 44 -5.14 6.90 -4.17
CA SER A 44 -5.01 5.55 -3.63
C SER A 44 -5.16 4.47 -4.71
N ALA A 45 -6.04 4.67 -5.69
CA ALA A 45 -6.13 3.82 -6.87
C ALA A 45 -4.85 3.89 -7.72
N PHE A 46 -4.29 5.08 -7.95
CA PHE A 46 -3.01 5.25 -8.64
C PHE A 46 -1.87 4.57 -7.89
N ASN A 47 -1.90 4.64 -6.55
CA ASN A 47 -0.93 3.98 -5.70
C ASN A 47 -0.91 2.44 -5.86
N LEU A 48 -2.02 1.80 -6.27
CA LEU A 48 -2.02 0.37 -6.64
C LEU A 48 -1.04 0.08 -7.78
N ILE A 49 -1.04 0.93 -8.81
CA ILE A 49 -0.17 0.77 -9.98
C ILE A 49 1.28 0.90 -9.54
N ILE A 50 1.61 1.93 -8.75
CA ILE A 50 2.94 2.13 -8.19
C ILE A 50 3.36 0.93 -7.33
N ASN A 51 2.45 0.38 -6.52
CA ASN A 51 2.73 -0.75 -5.66
C ASN A 51 3.10 -2.00 -6.47
N LEU A 52 2.36 -2.27 -7.56
CA LEU A 52 2.65 -3.37 -8.47
C LEU A 52 4.02 -3.22 -9.14
N PHE A 53 4.34 -2.02 -9.65
CA PHE A 53 5.66 -1.75 -10.22
C PHE A 53 6.78 -1.90 -9.18
N SER A 54 6.53 -1.46 -7.94
CA SER A 54 7.50 -1.57 -6.84
C SER A 54 7.77 -3.03 -6.47
N ILE A 55 6.75 -3.89 -6.46
CA ILE A 55 6.91 -5.34 -6.26
C ILE A 55 7.77 -5.95 -7.39
N LEU A 56 7.47 -5.63 -8.65
CA LEU A 56 8.25 -6.10 -9.80
C LEU A 56 9.72 -5.65 -9.71
N LEU A 57 9.96 -4.38 -9.35
CA LEU A 57 11.31 -3.86 -9.15
C LEU A 57 12.05 -4.62 -8.05
N LEU A 58 11.40 -4.88 -6.90
CA LEU A 58 12.00 -5.66 -5.81
C LEU A 58 12.34 -7.09 -6.24
N PHE A 59 11.53 -7.71 -7.11
CA PHE A 59 11.86 -9.00 -7.71
C PHE A 59 13.12 -8.92 -8.57
N VAL A 60 13.26 -7.90 -9.41
CA VAL A 60 14.48 -7.70 -10.21
C VAL A 60 15.69 -7.51 -9.29
N LEU A 61 15.59 -6.63 -8.29
CA LEU A 61 16.68 -6.36 -7.34
C LEU A 61 17.07 -7.60 -6.52
N TYR A 62 16.11 -8.47 -6.20
CA TYR A 62 16.36 -9.74 -5.52
C TYR A 62 17.32 -10.65 -6.31
N TYR A 63 17.22 -10.66 -7.64
CA TYR A 63 18.11 -11.47 -8.49
C TYR A 63 19.45 -10.78 -8.77
N VAL A 64 19.47 -9.44 -8.86
CA VAL A 64 20.67 -8.65 -9.17
C VAL A 64 21.62 -8.54 -7.98
N PHE A 65 21.08 -8.37 -6.76
CA PHE A 65 21.86 -8.05 -5.55
C PHE A 65 21.73 -9.16 -4.47
N PRO A 66 22.53 -10.23 -4.55
CA PRO A 66 22.42 -11.39 -3.67
C PRO A 66 22.60 -11.10 -2.17
N GLU A 67 23.37 -10.07 -1.82
CA GLU A 67 23.67 -9.63 -0.46
C GLU A 67 22.45 -9.07 0.29
N ASN A 68 21.44 -8.55 -0.44
CA ASN A 68 20.22 -7.97 0.12
C ASN A 68 18.96 -8.83 -0.13
N LYS A 69 19.11 -10.07 -0.63
CA LYS A 69 17.99 -10.97 -0.98
C LYS A 69 16.89 -11.05 0.07
N THR A 70 17.24 -11.22 1.33
CA THR A 70 16.26 -11.32 2.43
C THR A 70 15.48 -10.02 2.60
N GLU A 71 16.14 -8.88 2.46
CA GLU A 71 15.53 -7.55 2.62
C GLU A 71 14.56 -7.25 1.47
N PHE A 72 14.93 -7.54 0.23
CA PHE A 72 14.04 -7.38 -0.92
C PHE A 72 12.85 -8.33 -0.86
N LYS A 73 13.07 -9.61 -0.50
CA LYS A 73 11.98 -10.58 -0.32
C LYS A 73 10.99 -10.10 0.74
N ASN A 74 11.48 -9.71 1.92
CA ASN A 74 10.61 -9.25 3.01
C ASN A 74 9.84 -7.99 2.62
N SER A 75 10.50 -7.06 1.93
CA SER A 75 9.87 -5.84 1.45
C SER A 75 8.80 -6.13 0.40
N ALA A 76 9.06 -7.05 -0.54
CA ALA A 76 8.08 -7.46 -1.54
C ALA A 76 6.85 -8.13 -0.89
N VAL A 77 7.07 -9.04 0.06
CA VAL A 77 5.99 -9.65 0.87
C VAL A 77 5.17 -8.58 1.58
N MET A 78 5.80 -7.57 2.18
CA MET A 78 5.08 -6.47 2.82
C MET A 78 4.24 -5.66 1.81
N LEU A 79 4.80 -5.37 0.63
CA LEU A 79 4.06 -4.66 -0.43
C LEU A 79 2.91 -5.48 -1.03
N PHE A 80 2.94 -6.81 -0.97
CA PHE A 80 1.78 -7.66 -1.30
C PHE A 80 0.58 -7.45 -0.38
N PHE A 81 0.76 -6.81 0.78
CA PHE A 81 -0.33 -6.41 1.68
C PHE A 81 -0.60 -4.90 1.64
N ASN A 82 0.01 -4.15 0.73
CA ASN A 82 -0.14 -2.71 0.62
C ASN A 82 -1.33 -2.32 -0.29
N PHE A 83 -2.51 -2.84 0.05
CA PHE A 83 -3.74 -2.66 -0.73
C PHE A 83 -4.88 -2.04 0.10
N PRO A 84 -4.66 -0.92 0.81
CA PRO A 84 -5.67 -0.37 1.70
C PRO A 84 -6.92 0.12 0.97
N ILE A 85 -6.80 0.52 -0.30
CA ILE A 85 -7.94 0.91 -1.14
C ILE A 85 -8.91 -0.25 -1.40
N LEU A 86 -8.42 -1.49 -1.49
CA LEU A 86 -9.32 -2.64 -1.68
C LEU A 86 -10.22 -2.83 -0.46
N ILE A 87 -9.71 -2.53 0.74
CA ILE A 87 -10.50 -2.55 1.97
C ILE A 87 -11.54 -1.43 1.95
N ALA A 88 -11.15 -0.21 1.56
CA ALA A 88 -12.08 0.91 1.44
C ALA A 88 -13.21 0.65 0.43
N LEU A 89 -12.88 0.11 -0.76
CA LEU A 89 -13.85 -0.27 -1.78
C LEU A 89 -14.79 -1.39 -1.31
N TYR A 90 -14.25 -2.37 -0.58
CA TYR A 90 -15.07 -3.44 0.01
C TYR A 90 -16.08 -2.90 1.03
N ILE A 91 -15.68 -1.93 1.85
CA ILE A 91 -16.58 -1.25 2.80
C ILE A 91 -17.69 -0.52 2.03
N LEU A 92 -17.38 0.26 0.99
CA LEU A 92 -18.39 0.91 0.15
C LEU A 92 -19.43 -0.07 -0.39
N LEU A 93 -18.97 -1.21 -0.92
CA LEU A 93 -19.84 -2.25 -1.48
C LEU A 93 -20.80 -2.85 -0.45
N ILE A 94 -20.38 -3.02 0.81
CA ILE A 94 -21.23 -3.59 1.85
C ILE A 94 -22.26 -2.58 2.34
N TYR A 95 -21.81 -1.35 2.59
CA TYR A 95 -22.63 -0.35 3.25
C TYR A 95 -23.51 0.47 2.30
N ASN A 96 -23.43 0.21 0.98
CA ASN A 96 -24.15 0.97 -0.06
C ASN A 96 -23.96 2.50 0.11
N LEU A 97 -22.75 2.89 0.53
CA LEU A 97 -22.29 4.28 0.63
C LEU A 97 -21.88 4.81 -0.73
#